data_AF-A0A0Q6GLX3-F1
#
_entry.id   AF-A0A0Q6GLX3-F1
#
_cell.length_a   1.000
_cell.length_b   1.000
_cell.length_c   1.000
_cell.angle_alpha   90.00
_cell.angle_beta   90.00
_cell.angle_gamma   90.00
#
_symmetry.space_group_name_H-M   'P 1'
#
loop_
_entity.id
_entity.type
_entity.pdbx_description
1 polymer ?
#
loop_
_entity_poly.entity_id
_entity_poly.type
_entity_poly.pdbx_seq_one_letter_code
_entity_poly.pdbx_strand_id
1 'polypeptide(L)'
;MTSDIKTAPAPASIRFNLLTLVAAVTAAVAATTSASLGWPVWAMFMGWVAFFTRGQSARDALFSYLCLAMGIAFGVLAALAVGTLLPLLGPFAFGAVVFVVAIIVVSLRALAPVNNVPAYFLGLITFFAAHLEPGLLAFGELASVSGLGTVAAWIAHRLQGKILQA
;
A
#
# COMPACT_ATOMS: atom_id res chain seq x y z
N MET A 1 43.83 29.78 -2.53
CA MET A 1 42.82 28.94 -3.22
C MET A 1 43.06 27.49 -2.82
N THR A 2 42.44 27.05 -1.73
CA THR A 2 42.48 25.64 -1.30
C THR A 2 41.41 24.88 -2.06
N SER A 3 41.84 23.94 -2.90
CA SER A 3 40.95 23.03 -3.62
C SER A 3 40.29 22.11 -2.59
N ASP A 4 39.02 22.37 -2.29
CA ASP A 4 38.14 21.41 -1.62
C ASP A 4 37.92 20.22 -2.56
N ILE A 5 38.81 19.23 -2.48
CA ILE A 5 38.58 17.91 -3.07
C ILE A 5 37.42 17.30 -2.29
N LYS A 6 36.22 17.46 -2.84
CA LYS A 6 35.01 16.76 -2.40
C LYS A 6 35.27 15.26 -2.55
N THR A 7 35.68 14.62 -1.46
CA THR A 7 35.93 13.18 -1.41
C THR A 7 34.67 12.45 -1.87
N ALA A 8 34.82 11.60 -2.89
CA ALA A 8 33.75 10.74 -3.35
C ALA A 8 33.23 9.90 -2.16
N PRO A 9 31.90 9.68 -2.04
CA PRO A 9 31.35 8.91 -0.93
C PRO A 9 31.97 7.51 -0.91
N ALA A 10 32.36 7.05 0.28
CA ALA A 10 33.02 5.78 0.51
C ALA A 10 32.27 4.59 -0.15
N PRO A 11 32.97 3.52 -0.57
CA PRO A 11 32.33 2.36 -1.17
C PRO A 11 31.29 1.78 -0.22
N ALA A 12 30.04 1.70 -0.69
CA ALA A 12 28.96 1.12 0.08
C ALA A 12 29.35 -0.30 0.54
N SER A 13 29.19 -0.57 1.84
CA SER A 13 29.51 -1.89 2.40
C SER A 13 28.81 -2.99 1.59
N ILE A 14 29.48 -4.12 1.34
CA ILE A 14 28.92 -5.26 0.58
C ILE A 14 27.53 -5.64 1.09
N ARG A 15 27.33 -5.59 2.42
CA ARG A 15 26.04 -5.82 3.07
C ARG A 15 24.96 -4.85 2.59
N PHE A 16 25.23 -3.56 2.52
CA PHE A 16 24.27 -2.56 2.02
C PHE A 16 23.84 -2.86 0.58
N ASN A 17 24.80 -3.21 -0.28
CA ASN A 17 24.50 -3.56 -1.67
C ASN A 17 23.66 -4.83 -1.78
N LEU A 18 23.94 -5.85 -0.95
CA LEU A 18 23.15 -7.09 -0.92
C LEU A 18 21.71 -6.85 -0.44
N LEU A 19 21.52 -6.05 0.62
CA LEU A 19 20.18 -5.69 1.09
C LEU A 19 19.38 -4.94 0.02
N THR A 20 20.04 -4.01 -0.67
CA THR A 20 19.45 -3.25 -1.77
C THR A 20 19.08 -4.17 -2.94
N LEU A 21 19.97 -5.10 -3.30
CA LEU A 21 19.74 -6.07 -4.38
C LEU A 21 18.52 -6.95 -4.08
N VAL A 22 18.37 -7.44 -2.85
CA VAL A 22 17.21 -8.25 -2.45
C VAL A 22 15.90 -7.47 -2.61
N ALA A 23 15.84 -6.22 -2.16
CA ALA A 23 14.65 -5.38 -2.33
C ALA A 23 14.36 -5.11 -3.81
N ALA A 24 15.39 -4.80 -4.59
CA ALA A 24 15.26 -4.51 -6.02
C ALA A 24 14.76 -5.74 -6.81
N VAL A 25 15.33 -6.91 -6.57
CA VAL A 25 14.93 -8.16 -7.27
C VAL A 25 13.50 -8.55 -6.91
N THR A 26 13.14 -8.51 -5.63
CA THR A 26 11.78 -8.87 -5.20
C THR A 26 10.73 -7.89 -5.75
N ALA A 27 11.00 -6.59 -5.73
CA ALA A 27 10.14 -5.58 -6.33
C ALA A 27 10.05 -5.75 -7.86
N ALA A 28 11.16 -6.02 -8.54
CA ALA A 28 11.17 -6.24 -10.00
C ALA A 28 10.34 -7.46 -10.39
N VAL A 29 10.48 -8.58 -9.67
CA VAL A 29 9.65 -9.78 -9.90
C VAL A 29 8.17 -9.45 -9.74
N ALA A 30 7.78 -8.78 -8.65
CA ALA A 30 6.39 -8.38 -8.43
C ALA A 30 5.87 -7.42 -9.51
N ALA A 31 6.72 -6.49 -9.96
CA ALA A 31 6.39 -5.56 -11.04
C ALA A 31 6.12 -6.29 -12.35
N THR A 32 7.02 -7.21 -12.73
CA THR A 32 6.87 -8.02 -13.93
C THR A 32 5.65 -8.92 -13.85
N THR A 33 5.39 -9.55 -12.70
CA THR A 33 4.17 -10.34 -12.49
C THR A 33 2.92 -9.48 -12.66
N SER A 34 2.85 -8.31 -12.03
CA SER A 34 1.73 -7.37 -12.17
C SER A 34 1.52 -6.98 -13.63
N ALA A 35 2.60 -6.56 -14.32
CA ALA A 35 2.54 -6.17 -15.72
C ALA A 35 2.08 -7.32 -16.64
N SER A 36 2.56 -8.54 -16.39
CA SER A 36 2.20 -9.73 -17.18
C SER A 36 0.73 -10.13 -17.05
N LEU A 37 0.11 -9.83 -15.90
CA LEU A 37 -1.31 -10.04 -15.64
C LEU A 37 -2.19 -8.85 -16.08
N GLY A 38 -1.59 -7.78 -16.62
CA GLY A 38 -2.28 -6.56 -17.00
C GLY A 38 -2.72 -5.69 -15.81
N TRP A 39 -2.21 -5.96 -14.61
CA TRP A 39 -2.56 -5.22 -13.40
C TRP A 39 -1.81 -3.87 -13.31
N PRO A 40 -2.40 -2.87 -12.64
CA PRO A 40 -1.74 -1.58 -12.41
C PRO A 40 -0.52 -1.76 -11.50
N VAL A 41 0.68 -1.76 -12.09
CA VAL A 41 1.95 -1.99 -11.39
C VAL A 41 2.13 -1.06 -10.19
N TRP A 42 1.67 0.19 -10.29
CA TRP A 42 1.78 1.16 -9.20
C TRP A 42 1.02 0.71 -7.93
N ALA A 43 -0.11 0.01 -8.08
CA ALA A 43 -0.95 -0.42 -6.97
C ALA A 43 -0.32 -1.57 -6.17
N MET A 44 0.64 -2.29 -6.74
CA MET A 44 1.44 -3.25 -5.97
C MET A 44 2.29 -2.52 -4.92
N PHE A 45 2.83 -1.34 -5.24
CA PHE A 45 3.64 -0.57 -4.30
C PHE A 45 2.80 -0.06 -3.13
N MET A 46 1.49 0.14 -3.30
CA MET A 46 0.60 0.48 -2.18
C MET A 46 0.56 -0.66 -1.15
N GLY A 47 0.53 -1.91 -1.61
CA GLY A 47 0.66 -3.08 -0.75
C GLY A 47 2.03 -3.23 -0.10
N TRP A 48 3.09 -2.90 -0.84
CA TRP A 48 4.45 -2.86 -0.31
C TRP A 48 4.60 -1.81 0.80
N VAL A 49 4.07 -0.60 0.60
CA VAL A 49 4.10 0.47 1.60
C VAL A 49 3.24 0.09 2.80
N ALA A 50 2.05 -0.49 2.58
CA ALA A 50 1.18 -0.95 3.65
C ALA A 50 1.87 -1.96 4.58
N PHE A 51 2.72 -2.85 4.06
CA PHE A 51 3.52 -3.77 4.89
C PHE A 51 4.35 -3.02 5.96
N PHE A 52 4.97 -1.90 5.59
CA PHE A 52 5.83 -1.10 6.48
C PHE A 52 5.08 -0.13 7.40
N THR A 53 3.74 -0.06 7.34
CA THR A 53 2.95 0.81 8.23
C THR A 53 2.79 0.26 9.65
N ARG A 54 3.18 -1.00 9.90
CA ARG A 54 3.14 -1.66 11.21
C ARG A 54 4.41 -2.49 11.42
N GLY A 55 4.48 -3.24 12.52
CA GLY A 55 5.52 -4.25 12.75
C GLY A 55 5.68 -5.23 11.57
N GLN A 56 6.83 -5.88 11.48
CA GLN A 56 7.23 -6.66 10.31
C GLN A 56 7.09 -8.18 10.53
N SER A 57 6.23 -8.58 11.47
CA SER A 57 5.84 -9.99 11.64
C SER A 57 4.88 -10.44 10.54
N ALA A 58 4.78 -11.74 10.28
CA ALA A 58 3.81 -12.26 9.29
C ALA A 58 2.36 -11.93 9.68
N ARG A 59 2.07 -11.89 11.00
CA ARG A 59 0.78 -11.51 11.54
C ARG A 59 0.47 -10.03 11.28
N ASP A 60 1.44 -9.15 11.52
CA ASP A 60 1.27 -7.72 11.24
C ASP A 60 1.13 -7.46 9.74
N ALA A 61 1.89 -8.17 8.90
CA ALA A 61 1.77 -8.09 7.44
C ALA A 61 0.35 -8.39 6.97
N LEU A 62 -0.24 -9.48 7.49
CA LEU A 62 -1.61 -9.86 7.19
C LEU A 62 -2.61 -8.79 7.65
N PHE A 63 -2.50 -8.27 8.87
CA PHE A 63 -3.43 -7.25 9.35
C PHE A 63 -3.28 -5.90 8.64
N SER A 64 -2.06 -5.50 8.27
CA SER A 64 -1.82 -4.32 7.43
C SER A 64 -2.46 -4.48 6.06
N TYR A 65 -2.31 -5.65 5.44
CA TYR A 65 -2.98 -5.96 4.17
C TYR A 65 -4.51 -5.95 4.30
N LEU A 66 -5.07 -6.53 5.36
CA LEU A 66 -6.51 -6.52 5.58
C LEU A 66 -7.04 -5.08 5.76
N CYS A 67 -6.31 -4.22 6.47
CA CYS A 67 -6.66 -2.79 6.58
C CYS A 67 -6.61 -2.08 5.23
N LEU A 68 -5.60 -2.36 4.40
CA LEU A 68 -5.51 -1.86 3.04
C LEU A 68 -6.69 -2.32 2.18
N ALA A 69 -6.99 -3.62 2.17
CA ALA A 69 -8.10 -4.19 1.42
C ALA A 69 -9.46 -3.62 1.88
N MET A 70 -9.68 -3.47 3.18
CA MET A 70 -10.86 -2.79 3.70
C MET A 70 -10.92 -1.31 3.30
N GLY A 71 -9.77 -0.62 3.24
CA GLY A 71 -9.68 0.73 2.69
C GLY A 71 -10.13 0.81 1.22
N ILE A 72 -9.71 -0.14 0.38
CA ILE A 72 -10.16 -0.26 -1.01
C ILE A 72 -11.68 -0.49 -1.05
N ALA A 73 -12.19 -1.40 -0.22
CA ALA A 73 -13.62 -1.67 -0.12
C ALA A 73 -14.41 -0.43 0.30
N PHE A 74 -13.92 0.35 1.27
CA PHE A 74 -14.51 1.63 1.63
C PHE A 74 -14.47 2.64 0.49
N GLY A 75 -13.41 2.66 -0.32
CA GLY A 75 -13.35 3.50 -1.51
C GLY A 75 -14.47 3.18 -2.51
N VAL A 76 -14.65 1.89 -2.82
CA VAL A 76 -15.74 1.41 -3.68
C VAL A 76 -17.10 1.83 -3.13
N LEU A 77 -17.35 1.56 -1.84
CA LEU A 77 -18.61 1.92 -1.18
C LEU A 77 -18.83 3.44 -1.14
N ALA A 78 -17.77 4.22 -0.95
CA ALA A 78 -17.83 5.68 -0.93
C ALA A 78 -18.24 6.22 -2.31
N ALA A 79 -17.66 5.72 -3.39
CA ALA A 79 -18.04 6.14 -4.74
C ALA A 79 -19.51 5.83 -5.06
N LEU A 80 -20.00 4.64 -4.67
CA LEU A 80 -21.42 4.29 -4.79
C LEU A 80 -22.32 5.21 -3.94
N ALA A 81 -21.92 5.49 -2.70
CA ALA A 81 -22.64 6.39 -1.80
C ALA A 81 -22.70 7.83 -2.35
N VAL A 82 -21.62 8.33 -2.96
CA VAL A 82 -21.61 9.64 -3.60
C VAL A 82 -22.60 9.67 -4.77
N GLY A 83 -22.58 8.66 -5.64
CA GLY A 83 -23.50 8.59 -6.78
C GLY A 83 -24.98 8.56 -6.36
N THR A 84 -25.30 7.84 -5.29
CA THR A 84 -26.67 7.75 -4.77
C THR A 84 -27.13 9.01 -4.03
N LEU A 85 -26.24 9.72 -3.36
CA LEU A 85 -26.55 10.96 -2.63
C LEU A 85 -26.53 12.21 -3.51
N LEU A 86 -25.94 12.14 -4.70
CA LEU A 86 -25.81 13.29 -5.60
C LEU A 86 -27.15 13.96 -5.94
N PRO A 87 -28.26 13.24 -6.22
CA PRO A 87 -29.56 13.86 -6.48
C PRO A 87 -30.16 14.59 -5.28
N LEU A 88 -29.76 14.23 -4.06
CA LEU A 88 -30.31 14.76 -2.81
C LEU A 88 -29.49 15.93 -2.25
N LEU A 89 -28.16 15.81 -2.30
CA LEU A 89 -27.23 16.75 -1.66
C LEU A 89 -26.44 17.59 -2.68
N GLY A 90 -26.56 17.30 -3.98
CA GLY A 90 -25.77 17.96 -5.00
C GLY A 90 -24.27 17.84 -4.71
N PRO A 91 -23.48 18.91 -4.92
CA PRO A 91 -22.03 18.90 -4.67
C PRO A 91 -21.62 18.54 -3.24
N PHE A 92 -22.49 18.72 -2.25
CA PHE A 92 -22.20 18.38 -0.85
C PHE A 92 -22.18 16.87 -0.58
N ALA A 93 -22.69 16.03 -1.49
CA ALA A 93 -22.68 14.58 -1.36
C ALA A 93 -21.26 14.04 -1.11
N PHE A 94 -20.26 14.57 -1.82
CA PHE A 94 -18.87 14.15 -1.66
C PHE A 94 -18.35 14.43 -0.24
N GLY A 95 -18.55 15.65 0.27
CA GLY A 95 -18.12 16.02 1.62
C GLY A 95 -18.80 15.20 2.70
N ALA A 96 -20.11 14.96 2.57
CA ALA A 96 -20.87 14.14 3.51
C ALA A 96 -20.36 12.69 3.57
N VAL A 97 -20.09 12.07 2.41
CA VAL A 97 -19.56 10.70 2.36
C VAL A 97 -18.14 10.64 2.93
N VAL A 98 -17.26 11.57 2.55
CA VAL A 98 -15.90 11.63 3.10
C VAL A 98 -15.91 11.78 4.61
N PHE A 99 -16.80 12.61 5.16
CA PHE A 99 -16.97 12.80 6.59
C PHE A 99 -17.35 11.49 7.30
N VAL A 100 -18.33 10.76 6.77
CA VAL A 100 -18.76 9.47 7.33
C VAL A 100 -17.66 8.42 7.24
N VAL A 101 -17.01 8.28 6.08
CA VAL A 101 -15.90 7.33 5.89
C VAL A 101 -14.74 7.67 6.82
N ALA A 102 -14.41 8.95 6.99
CA ALA A 102 -13.37 9.40 7.91
C ALA A 102 -13.69 9.06 9.36
N ILE A 103 -14.94 9.28 9.81
CA ILE A 103 -15.37 8.85 11.15
C ILE A 103 -15.17 7.35 11.34
N ILE A 104 -15.61 6.54 10.37
CA ILE A 104 -15.46 5.08 10.42
C ILE A 104 -13.97 4.72 10.52
N VAL A 105 -13.17 5.08 9.52
CA VAL A 105 -11.75 4.70 9.41
C VAL A 105 -10.95 5.15 10.62
N VAL A 106 -11.13 6.40 11.05
CA VAL A 106 -10.39 6.96 12.18
C VAL A 106 -10.81 6.28 13.50
N SER A 107 -12.07 5.87 13.63
CA SER A 107 -12.55 5.14 14.81
C SER A 107 -11.99 3.72 14.89
N LEU A 108 -11.64 3.09 13.76
CA LEU A 108 -11.02 1.75 13.73
C LEU A 108 -9.67 1.70 14.46
N ARG A 109 -9.04 2.85 14.76
CA ARG A 109 -7.83 2.91 15.63
C ARG A 109 -8.03 2.27 17.00
N ALA A 110 -9.29 2.20 17.48
CA ALA A 110 -9.63 1.57 18.75
C ALA A 110 -9.77 0.04 18.67
N LEU A 111 -9.81 -0.55 17.47
CA LEU A 111 -10.10 -1.98 17.25
C LEU A 111 -8.83 -2.75 16.87
N ALA A 112 -8.13 -3.29 17.87
CA ALA A 112 -7.07 -4.26 17.63
C ALA A 112 -7.67 -5.61 17.16
N PRO A 113 -7.07 -6.31 16.19
CA PRO A 113 -5.78 -6.04 15.54
C PRO A 113 -5.84 -5.17 14.27
N VAL A 114 -7.04 -4.72 13.85
CA VAL A 114 -7.27 -3.97 12.60
C VAL A 114 -7.15 -2.45 12.75
N ASN A 115 -6.35 -2.00 13.70
CA ASN A 115 -6.17 -0.59 14.07
C ASN A 115 -5.08 0.13 13.26
N ASN A 116 -4.84 -0.26 12.01
CA ASN A 116 -3.83 0.33 11.14
C ASN A 116 -4.43 1.42 10.23
N VAL A 117 -4.69 2.59 10.80
CA VAL A 117 -5.28 3.75 10.09
C VAL A 117 -4.53 4.13 8.81
N PRO A 118 -3.18 4.23 8.77
CA PRO A 118 -2.45 4.52 7.54
C PRO A 118 -2.75 3.55 6.40
N ALA A 119 -2.88 2.24 6.69
CA ALA A 119 -3.20 1.25 5.67
C ALA A 119 -4.61 1.43 5.07
N TYR A 120 -5.62 1.81 5.86
CA TYR A 120 -6.94 2.13 5.29
C TYR A 120 -6.88 3.33 4.33
N PHE A 121 -6.15 4.37 4.70
CA PHE A 121 -5.98 5.54 3.84
C PHE A 121 -5.22 5.20 2.56
N LEU A 122 -4.19 4.36 2.64
CA LEU A 122 -3.54 3.82 1.43
C LEU A 122 -4.57 3.11 0.55
N GLY A 123 -5.48 2.31 1.12
CA GLY A 123 -6.50 1.60 0.35
C GLY A 123 -7.50 2.52 -0.33
N LEU A 124 -7.96 3.56 0.39
CA LEU A 124 -8.80 4.61 -0.16
C LEU A 124 -8.11 5.34 -1.32
N ILE A 125 -6.85 5.73 -1.14
CA ILE A 125 -6.03 6.37 -2.18
C ILE A 125 -5.87 5.43 -3.37
N THR A 126 -5.59 4.14 -3.14
CA THR A 126 -5.47 3.13 -4.21
C THR A 126 -6.73 3.05 -5.05
N PHE A 127 -7.91 3.02 -4.42
CA PHE A 127 -9.16 2.97 -5.19
C PHE A 127 -9.38 4.25 -6.02
N PHE A 128 -9.29 5.42 -5.41
CA PHE A 128 -9.56 6.68 -6.11
C PHE A 128 -8.52 7.03 -7.19
N ALA A 129 -7.25 6.68 -6.97
CA ALA A 129 -6.19 6.90 -7.95
C ALA A 129 -6.28 5.96 -9.16
N ALA A 130 -6.96 4.81 -9.03
CA ALA A 130 -7.12 3.86 -10.13
C ALA A 130 -8.13 4.32 -11.19
N HIS A 131 -9.03 5.26 -10.83
CA HIS A 131 -10.10 5.75 -11.72
C HIS A 131 -10.95 4.62 -12.36
N LEU A 132 -11.10 3.50 -11.64
CA LEU A 132 -11.94 2.37 -12.06
C LEU A 132 -13.40 2.62 -11.69
N GLU A 133 -14.31 1.97 -12.43
CA GLU A 133 -15.72 1.93 -12.04
C GLU A 133 -15.88 1.19 -10.68
N PRO A 134 -16.68 1.74 -9.74
CA PRO A 134 -16.86 1.10 -8.44
C PRO A 134 -17.57 -0.25 -8.58
N GLY A 135 -16.95 -1.32 -8.10
CA GLY A 135 -17.54 -2.66 -8.12
C GLY A 135 -16.61 -3.74 -7.57
N LEU A 136 -17.12 -4.99 -7.57
CA LEU A 136 -16.37 -6.15 -7.10
C LEU A 136 -15.12 -6.43 -7.94
N LEU A 137 -15.18 -6.16 -9.24
CA LEU A 137 -14.04 -6.31 -10.14
C LEU A 137 -12.89 -5.36 -9.74
N ALA A 138 -13.19 -4.08 -9.57
CA ALA A 138 -12.22 -3.07 -9.13
C ALA A 138 -11.62 -3.42 -7.75
N PHE A 139 -12.46 -3.87 -6.81
CA PHE A 139 -11.97 -4.37 -5.53
C PHE A 139 -11.03 -5.58 -5.71
N GLY A 140 -11.45 -6.58 -6.48
CA GLY A 140 -10.68 -7.81 -6.70
C GLY A 140 -9.32 -7.53 -7.35
N GLU A 141 -9.29 -6.69 -8.38
CA GLU A 141 -8.07 -6.31 -9.08
C GLU A 141 -7.10 -5.57 -8.14
N LEU A 142 -7.55 -4.50 -7.49
CA LEU A 142 -6.72 -3.67 -6.62
C LEU A 142 -6.27 -4.43 -5.37
N ALA A 143 -7.15 -5.22 -4.76
CA ALA A 143 -6.77 -6.06 -3.62
C ALA A 143 -5.73 -7.12 -4.02
N SER A 144 -5.88 -7.75 -5.19
CA SER A 144 -4.94 -8.78 -5.66
C SER A 144 -3.56 -8.21 -5.94
N VAL A 145 -3.47 -7.12 -6.70
CA VAL A 145 -2.18 -6.50 -7.05
C VAL A 145 -1.50 -5.91 -5.81
N SER A 146 -2.24 -5.27 -4.90
CA SER A 146 -1.69 -4.83 -3.62
C SER A 146 -1.26 -6.01 -2.75
N GLY A 147 -2.01 -7.12 -2.74
CA GLY A 147 -1.64 -8.34 -2.02
C GLY A 147 -0.32 -8.91 -2.49
N LEU A 148 -0.10 -8.97 -3.81
CA LEU A 148 1.17 -9.34 -4.41
C LEU A 148 2.32 -8.46 -3.90
N GLY A 149 2.10 -7.13 -3.86
CA GLY A 149 3.07 -6.19 -3.32
C GLY A 149 3.40 -6.39 -1.83
N THR A 150 2.39 -6.69 -1.00
CA THR A 150 2.61 -7.01 0.42
C THR A 150 3.41 -8.30 0.58
N VAL A 151 3.13 -9.34 -0.22
CA VAL A 151 3.90 -10.59 -0.21
C VAL A 151 5.34 -10.34 -0.63
N ALA A 152 5.57 -9.53 -1.67
CA ALA A 152 6.91 -9.18 -2.13
C ALA A 152 7.71 -8.43 -1.06
N ALA A 153 7.09 -7.45 -0.38
CA ALA A 153 7.71 -6.71 0.73
C ALA A 153 8.07 -7.64 1.90
N TRP A 154 7.18 -8.58 2.25
CA TRP A 154 7.45 -9.55 3.30
C TRP A 154 8.61 -10.49 2.95
N ILE A 155 8.68 -10.98 1.71
CA ILE A 155 9.79 -11.81 1.22
C ILE A 155 11.11 -11.02 1.29
N ALA A 156 11.10 -9.78 0.79
CA ALA A 156 12.26 -8.89 0.83
C ALA A 156 12.77 -8.73 2.26
N HIS A 157 11.86 -8.41 3.20
CA HIS A 157 12.19 -8.24 4.60
C HIS A 157 12.77 -9.52 5.22
N ARG A 158 12.17 -10.68 4.95
CA ARG A 158 12.65 -11.97 5.46
C ARG A 158 14.06 -12.31 4.97
N LEU A 159 14.34 -12.07 3.70
CA LEU A 159 15.65 -12.34 3.10
C LEU A 159 16.71 -11.35 3.64
N GLN A 160 16.36 -10.07 3.75
CA GLN A 160 17.22 -9.06 4.35
C GLN A 160 17.55 -9.37 5.82
N GLY A 161 16.57 -9.83 6.60
CA GLY A 161 16.77 -10.25 7.98
C GLY A 161 17.80 -11.39 8.11
N LYS A 162 17.79 -12.36 7.20
CA LYS A 162 18.79 -13.43 7.16
C LYS A 162 20.20 -12.91 6.86
N ILE A 163 20.34 -11.94 5.96
CA ILE A 163 21.63 -11.32 5.62
C ILE A 163 22.19 -10.53 6.81
N LEU A 164 21.33 -9.84 7.56
CA LEU A 164 21.75 -9.08 8.75
C LEU A 164 22.17 -9.97 9.92
N GLN A 165 21.68 -11.20 9.98
CA GLN A 165 22.01 -12.20 11.00
C GLN A 165 23.26 -13.02 10.67
N ALA A 166 23.81 -12.91 9.45
CA ALA A 166 24.99 -13.62 8.96
C ALA A 166 26.27 -12.76 9.03
#